data_AF-A0A3M7H7U5-F1
#
_entry.id   AF-A0A3M7H7U5-F1
#
_cell.length_a   1.000
_cell.length_b   1.000
_cell.length_c   1.000
_cell.angle_alpha   90.00
_cell.angle_beta   90.00
_cell.angle_gamma   90.00
#
_symmetry.space_group_name_H-M   'P 1'
#
loop_
_entity.id
_entity.type
_entity.pdbx_description
1 polymer ?
#
loop_
_entity_poly.entity_id
_entity_poly.type
_entity_poly.pdbx_seq_one_letter_code
_entity_poly.pdbx_strand_id
1 'polypeptide(L)'
;MDKMNPTQQRPTTTDMDSFLSRVGNLAVKPPVTTNSITNFDSDTIRKDAERTRVVVHSRFPALIEAFLTHKREHGSAYEKALYTASFTWRDEIARLIQKRPLAFVGASDNTVLRDGSSIPGNNCEEWDRNGTGEQRQNQVLTLEEYLSYDEIMLGSLIGVSGPSHFINDGDRYNCGEPGEPGTFEPRGYIVGLVGARFERKDRMDDAFMNPSSTEPKMHAQLRDAFYDFFRCTKDESVSFDVEMYKARISITAEILLLEAELRAQEAGSGRKARVYVVGLGLGVWQHHPKQAEWYIETFASLLATLDLRHIGTIEFAYISNVPATTQAYITKTAAKKGIRVLFSKRNPAARLPAEENGEVLVLSYAWDGNAFPGNEYWVGSLCGSGDPAAACMSTVGELHNPLYEKVKVIMSTLVSGLLIRLNRPPHSNIATTPARPKAPEMAISGLVAAPELVDEALELVLGDAGA
;
A
#
# COMPACT_ATOMS: atom_id res chain seq x y z
N MET A 1 -9.89 13.13 65.05
CA MET A 1 -9.54 14.17 64.06
C MET A 1 -8.34 13.63 63.29
N ASP A 2 -8.58 12.93 62.20
CA ASP A 2 -7.52 12.58 61.24
C ASP A 2 -8.03 12.96 59.86
N LYS A 3 -7.31 13.89 59.23
CA LYS A 3 -7.60 14.43 57.91
C LYS A 3 -7.20 13.38 56.87
N MET A 4 -8.16 12.87 56.11
CA MET A 4 -7.87 12.19 54.84
C MET A 4 -7.29 13.20 53.84
N ASN A 5 -6.07 12.94 53.40
CA ASN A 5 -5.50 13.56 52.20
C ASN A 5 -6.26 13.03 50.98
N PRO A 6 -6.78 13.88 50.08
CA PRO A 6 -7.28 13.43 48.81
C PRO A 6 -6.07 13.13 47.90
N THR A 7 -5.97 11.86 47.50
CA THR A 7 -5.02 11.38 46.50
C THR A 7 -5.22 12.20 45.22
N GLN A 8 -4.22 13.00 44.84
CA GLN A 8 -4.14 13.64 43.54
C GLN A 8 -4.14 12.54 42.47
N GLN A 9 -5.27 12.39 41.76
CA GLN A 9 -5.29 11.66 40.50
C GLN A 9 -4.42 12.45 39.52
N ARG A 10 -3.30 11.86 39.07
CA ARG A 10 -2.57 12.36 37.90
C ARG A 10 -3.53 12.40 36.72
N PRO A 11 -3.53 13.46 35.90
CA PRO A 11 -4.32 13.47 34.67
C PRO A 11 -3.82 12.33 33.77
N THR A 12 -4.71 11.41 33.41
CA THR A 12 -4.50 10.51 32.29
C THR A 12 -4.42 11.37 31.03
N THR A 13 -3.21 11.58 30.51
CA THR A 13 -3.00 12.13 29.17
C THR A 13 -3.80 11.30 28.18
N THR A 14 -4.71 11.95 27.46
CA THR A 14 -5.52 11.28 26.43
C THR A 14 -4.62 10.78 25.30
N ASP A 15 -4.96 9.65 24.65
CA ASP A 15 -4.23 9.06 23.49
C ASP A 15 -3.87 10.14 22.43
N MET A 16 -4.77 11.12 22.26
CA MET A 16 -4.58 12.28 21.39
C MET A 16 -3.48 13.25 21.85
N ASP A 17 -3.32 13.50 23.15
CA ASP A 17 -2.26 14.39 23.64
C ASP A 17 -0.88 13.75 23.46
N SER A 18 -0.80 12.42 23.62
CA SER A 18 0.41 11.64 23.29
C SER A 18 0.72 11.76 21.79
N PHE A 19 -0.28 11.55 20.92
CA PHE A 19 -0.12 11.69 19.48
C PHE A 19 0.34 13.09 19.05
N LEU A 20 -0.35 14.14 19.49
CA LEU A 20 0.02 15.52 19.20
C LEU A 20 1.40 15.86 19.75
N SER A 21 1.77 15.35 20.92
CA SER A 21 3.11 15.50 21.46
C SER A 21 4.16 14.81 20.59
N ARG A 22 3.90 13.60 20.08
CA ARG A 22 4.83 12.87 19.19
C ARG A 22 5.04 13.62 17.88
N VAL A 23 3.97 14.11 17.26
CA VAL A 23 4.02 14.96 16.07
C VAL A 23 4.82 16.24 16.36
N GLY A 24 4.53 16.89 17.49
CA GLY A 24 5.26 18.06 17.97
C GLY A 24 6.73 17.81 18.30
N ASN A 25 7.14 16.55 18.51
CA ASN A 25 8.51 16.15 18.86
C ASN A 25 9.27 15.46 17.72
N LEU A 26 8.74 15.46 16.48
CA LEU A 26 9.49 15.01 15.31
C LEU A 26 10.83 15.73 15.22
N ALA A 27 11.91 14.97 15.00
CA ALA A 27 13.27 15.50 14.84
C ALA A 27 13.36 16.43 13.63
N VAL A 28 12.70 16.06 12.53
CA VAL A 28 12.51 16.90 11.35
C VAL A 28 11.07 17.41 11.33
N LYS A 29 10.91 18.73 11.28
CA LYS A 29 9.58 19.36 11.19
C LYS A 29 9.02 19.25 9.78
N PRO A 30 7.69 19.09 9.62
CA PRO A 30 7.04 19.23 8.33
C PRO A 30 7.41 20.58 7.68
N PRO A 31 7.85 20.60 6.41
CA PRO A 31 8.28 21.84 5.77
C PRO A 31 7.17 22.86 5.50
N VAL A 32 5.89 22.43 5.48
CA VAL A 32 4.75 23.34 5.53
C VAL A 32 3.86 23.04 6.73
N THR A 33 3.16 24.05 7.22
CA THR A 33 2.28 23.95 8.40
C THR A 33 0.81 24.19 8.07
N THR A 34 0.49 24.66 6.86
CA THR A 34 -0.87 24.96 6.40
C THR A 34 -1.79 23.75 6.43
N ASN A 35 -1.26 22.58 6.12
CA ASN A 35 -1.93 21.28 6.13
C ASN A 35 -1.77 20.51 7.46
N SER A 36 -1.18 21.13 8.50
CA SER A 36 -0.95 20.44 9.76
C SER A 36 -2.27 20.09 10.45
N ILE A 37 -2.32 18.91 11.06
CA ILE A 37 -3.46 18.41 11.83
C ILE A 37 -3.86 19.39 12.96
N THR A 38 -2.93 20.20 13.47
CA THR A 38 -3.21 21.16 14.55
C THR A 38 -4.09 22.33 14.10
N ASN A 39 -4.25 22.54 12.79
CA ASN A 39 -5.10 23.58 12.23
C ASN A 39 -6.58 23.15 12.12
N PHE A 40 -6.89 21.90 12.42
CA PHE A 40 -8.23 21.33 12.30
C PHE A 40 -8.81 20.94 13.66
N ASP A 41 -10.11 20.68 13.68
CA ASP A 41 -10.82 20.26 14.89
C ASP A 41 -10.22 18.97 15.47
N SER A 42 -9.78 19.04 16.73
CA SER A 42 -9.05 17.95 17.39
C SER A 42 -9.87 16.66 17.54
N ASP A 43 -11.20 16.75 17.68
CA ASP A 43 -12.07 15.58 17.76
C ASP A 43 -12.21 14.90 16.40
N THR A 44 -12.25 15.69 15.32
CA THR A 44 -12.24 15.19 13.95
C THR A 44 -10.90 14.53 13.64
N ILE A 45 -9.77 15.16 13.99
CA ILE A 45 -8.44 14.57 13.81
C ILE A 45 -8.29 13.27 14.60
N ARG A 46 -8.87 13.16 15.80
CA ARG A 46 -8.92 11.90 16.57
C ARG A 46 -9.59 10.79 15.79
N LYS A 47 -10.79 11.06 15.30
CA LYS A 47 -11.56 10.09 14.51
C LYS A 47 -10.84 9.74 13.22
N ASP A 48 -10.16 10.69 12.58
CA ASP A 48 -9.38 10.44 11.38
C ASP A 48 -8.20 9.52 11.67
N ALA A 49 -7.41 9.80 12.72
CA ALA A 49 -6.31 8.95 13.15
C ALA A 49 -6.79 7.53 13.53
N GLU A 50 -7.89 7.41 14.28
CA GLU A 50 -8.49 6.12 14.65
C GLU A 50 -8.98 5.31 13.44
N ARG A 51 -9.29 5.98 12.32
CA ARG A 51 -9.77 5.38 11.08
C ARG A 51 -8.69 5.25 10.02
N THR A 52 -7.47 5.72 10.29
CA THR A 52 -6.29 5.44 9.48
C THR A 52 -5.79 4.02 9.76
N ARG A 53 -5.41 3.32 8.69
CA ARG A 53 -5.03 1.91 8.74
C ARG A 53 -4.05 1.55 7.64
N VAL A 54 -3.18 0.60 7.94
CA VAL A 54 -2.43 -0.15 6.95
C VAL A 54 -3.39 -1.14 6.30
N VAL A 55 -3.42 -1.15 4.98
CA VAL A 55 -4.23 -2.06 4.18
C VAL A 55 -3.31 -3.00 3.42
N VAL A 56 -3.55 -4.30 3.56
CA VAL A 56 -2.74 -5.33 2.90
C VAL A 56 -3.63 -6.32 2.17
N HIS A 57 -3.09 -6.93 1.12
CA HIS A 57 -3.80 -7.99 0.41
C HIS A 57 -4.04 -9.19 1.34
N SER A 58 -5.20 -9.86 1.27
CA SER A 58 -5.55 -11.00 2.16
C SER A 58 -4.52 -12.14 2.23
N ARG A 59 -3.79 -12.37 1.13
CA ARG A 59 -2.66 -13.33 1.03
C ARG A 59 -1.33 -12.85 1.63
N PHE A 60 -1.21 -11.58 2.00
CA PHE A 60 0.05 -10.98 2.44
C PHE A 60 0.61 -11.58 3.74
N PRO A 61 -0.21 -11.92 4.76
CA PRO A 61 0.30 -12.62 5.95
C PRO A 61 1.05 -13.92 5.62
N ALA A 62 0.58 -14.69 4.63
CA ALA A 62 1.25 -15.92 4.23
C ALA A 62 2.61 -15.65 3.56
N LEU A 63 2.72 -14.56 2.78
CA LEU A 63 4.00 -14.11 2.23
C LEU A 63 4.98 -13.73 3.34
N ILE A 64 4.51 -12.99 4.35
CA ILE A 64 5.34 -12.59 5.49
C ILE A 64 5.80 -13.79 6.31
N GLU A 65 4.93 -14.76 6.57
CA GLU A 65 5.32 -15.98 7.30
C GLU A 65 6.38 -16.79 6.53
N ALA A 66 6.25 -16.87 5.19
CA ALA A 66 7.27 -17.49 4.35
C ALA A 66 8.59 -16.70 4.39
N PHE A 67 8.53 -15.37 4.34
CA PHE A 67 9.69 -14.48 4.50
C PHE A 67 10.37 -14.70 5.86
N LEU A 68 9.64 -14.64 6.97
CA LEU A 68 10.19 -14.78 8.32
C LEU A 68 10.81 -16.17 8.53
N THR A 69 10.14 -17.22 8.04
CA THR A 69 10.68 -18.59 8.06
C THR A 69 12.01 -18.65 7.31
N HIS A 70 12.05 -18.11 6.08
CA HIS A 70 13.27 -18.07 5.28
C HIS A 70 14.40 -17.29 5.98
N LYS A 71 14.09 -16.11 6.55
CA LYS A 71 15.09 -15.28 7.24
C LYS A 71 15.63 -15.93 8.52
N ARG A 72 14.80 -16.67 9.26
CA ARG A 72 15.23 -17.45 10.44
C ARG A 72 16.16 -18.59 10.09
N GLU A 73 15.95 -19.24 8.95
CA GLU A 73 16.75 -20.39 8.53
C GLU A 73 18.04 -19.95 7.81
N HIS A 74 17.90 -19.06 6.84
CA HIS A 74 18.94 -18.72 5.87
C HIS A 74 19.50 -17.30 6.02
N GLY A 75 18.88 -16.45 6.82
CA GLY A 75 19.29 -15.07 7.00
C GLY A 75 20.65 -14.90 7.67
N SER A 76 21.14 -13.66 7.64
CA SER A 76 22.36 -13.24 8.31
C SER A 76 22.23 -13.32 9.84
N ALA A 77 23.34 -13.12 10.56
CA ALA A 77 23.30 -13.02 12.01
C ALA A 77 22.41 -11.86 12.50
N TYR A 78 22.33 -10.75 11.76
CA TYR A 78 21.47 -9.61 12.09
C TYR A 78 20.00 -9.96 11.91
N GLU A 79 19.64 -10.60 10.79
CA GLU A 79 18.26 -11.02 10.51
C GLU A 79 17.79 -12.07 11.53
N LYS A 80 18.63 -13.05 11.86
CA LYS A 80 18.31 -14.08 12.85
C LYS A 80 18.16 -13.52 14.27
N ALA A 81 18.90 -12.46 14.61
CA ALA A 81 18.76 -11.78 15.88
C ALA A 81 17.45 -10.99 15.97
N LEU A 82 17.04 -10.35 14.88
CA LEU A 82 15.78 -9.59 14.81
C LEU A 82 14.54 -10.49 14.74
N TYR A 83 14.52 -11.44 13.80
CA TYR A 83 13.36 -12.29 13.50
C TYR A 83 13.26 -13.50 14.41
N THR A 84 13.24 -13.27 15.71
CA THR A 84 13.07 -14.32 16.72
C THR A 84 11.78 -15.12 16.53
N ALA A 85 11.64 -16.27 17.19
CA ALA A 85 10.44 -17.11 17.09
C ALA A 85 9.14 -16.39 17.51
N SER A 86 9.23 -15.38 18.38
CA SER A 86 8.08 -14.56 18.81
C SER A 86 7.77 -13.40 17.87
N PHE A 87 8.66 -13.06 16.93
CA PHE A 87 8.45 -11.99 15.95
C PHE A 87 7.42 -12.43 14.91
N THR A 88 6.23 -11.87 14.91
CA THR A 88 5.11 -12.34 14.07
C THR A 88 4.99 -11.55 12.77
N TRP A 89 4.13 -12.02 11.87
CA TRP A 89 3.80 -11.26 10.67
C TRP A 89 3.21 -9.86 10.96
N ARG A 90 2.59 -9.66 12.13
CA ARG A 90 2.04 -8.36 12.53
C ARG A 90 3.14 -7.40 12.93
N ASP A 91 4.15 -7.90 13.63
CA ASP A 91 5.34 -7.12 13.99
C ASP A 91 6.09 -6.68 12.73
N GLU A 92 6.16 -7.57 11.74
CA GLU A 92 6.75 -7.23 10.44
C GLU A 92 5.96 -6.13 9.72
N ILE A 93 4.62 -6.19 9.68
CA ILE A 93 3.82 -5.10 9.08
C ILE A 93 4.02 -3.77 9.79
N ALA A 94 4.05 -3.76 11.13
CA ALA A 94 4.33 -2.56 11.89
C ALA A 94 5.72 -2.00 11.55
N ARG A 95 6.71 -2.89 11.45
CA ARG A 95 8.08 -2.57 11.08
C ARG A 95 8.20 -1.98 9.67
N LEU A 96 7.50 -2.56 8.68
CA LEU A 96 7.48 -2.08 7.30
C LEU A 96 7.00 -0.63 7.17
N ILE A 97 6.32 -0.08 8.18
CA ILE A 97 5.85 1.30 8.23
C ILE A 97 6.75 2.15 9.16
N GLN A 98 7.10 1.64 10.34
CA GLN A 98 7.87 2.37 11.37
C GLN A 98 9.34 2.60 11.03
N LYS A 99 9.98 1.67 10.31
CA LYS A 99 11.42 1.69 10.09
C LYS A 99 11.81 2.34 8.75
N ARG A 100 10.91 3.10 8.13
CA ARG A 100 11.19 3.88 6.92
C ARG A 100 12.03 5.14 7.24
N PRO A 101 12.91 5.57 6.33
CA PRO A 101 13.48 6.92 6.35
C PRO A 101 12.43 7.98 5.95
N LEU A 102 12.78 9.26 6.11
CA LEU A 102 11.91 10.36 5.68
C LEU A 102 11.76 10.40 4.16
N ALA A 103 12.89 10.24 3.46
CA ALA A 103 12.93 10.20 2.01
C ALA A 103 13.83 9.07 1.49
N PHE A 104 13.43 8.50 0.35
CA PHE A 104 14.13 7.47 -0.41
C PHE A 104 13.84 7.68 -1.89
N VAL A 105 14.84 8.15 -2.66
CA VAL A 105 14.58 8.74 -3.99
C VAL A 105 15.59 8.28 -5.05
N GLY A 106 15.06 7.91 -6.22
CA GLY A 106 15.80 7.66 -7.46
C GLY A 106 16.69 6.41 -7.46
N ALA A 107 17.41 6.19 -8.57
CA ALA A 107 18.32 5.05 -8.76
C ALA A 107 19.56 5.05 -7.85
N SER A 108 19.87 6.17 -7.20
CA SER A 108 20.95 6.26 -6.22
C SER A 108 20.50 5.96 -4.79
N ASP A 109 19.22 5.63 -4.58
CA ASP A 109 18.63 5.42 -3.25
C ASP A 109 18.94 6.58 -2.29
N ASN A 110 18.90 7.82 -2.81
CA ASN A 110 19.19 9.01 -2.02
C ASN A 110 18.25 9.05 -0.82
N THR A 111 18.82 9.14 0.37
CA THR A 111 18.11 8.88 1.63
C THR A 111 18.30 10.03 2.61
N VAL A 112 17.20 10.48 3.18
CA VAL A 112 17.20 11.34 4.37
C VAL A 112 16.57 10.56 5.52
N LEU A 113 17.35 10.38 6.58
CA LEU A 113 17.02 9.58 7.74
C LEU A 113 16.03 10.32 8.65
N ARG A 114 15.47 9.60 9.63
CA ARG A 114 14.43 10.13 10.54
C ARG A 114 14.90 11.31 11.39
N ASP A 115 16.21 11.43 11.61
CA ASP A 115 16.84 12.56 12.31
C ASP A 115 17.21 13.73 11.37
N GLY A 116 16.94 13.61 10.06
CA GLY A 116 17.24 14.61 9.04
C GLY A 116 18.65 14.51 8.46
N SER A 117 19.48 13.60 8.95
CA SER A 117 20.80 13.35 8.37
C SER A 117 20.69 12.55 7.06
N SER A 118 21.75 12.59 6.26
CA SER A 118 21.87 11.78 5.03
C SER A 118 22.94 10.71 5.21
N ILE A 119 22.81 9.61 4.46
CA ILE A 119 23.86 8.58 4.40
C ILE A 119 25.09 9.19 3.71
N PRO A 120 26.29 9.12 4.30
CA PRO A 120 27.50 9.60 3.66
C PRO A 120 27.96 8.64 2.57
N GLY A 121 28.40 9.18 1.43
CA GLY A 121 28.99 8.39 0.35
C GLY A 121 27.93 7.72 -0.53
N ASN A 122 27.98 6.38 -0.65
CA ASN A 122 27.16 5.63 -1.58
C ASN A 122 25.98 4.95 -0.88
N ASN A 123 24.82 5.60 -0.94
CA ASN A 123 23.58 5.11 -0.32
C ASN A 123 23.17 3.72 -0.84
N CYS A 124 23.27 3.49 -2.16
CA CYS A 124 22.94 2.21 -2.78
C CYS A 124 23.66 1.04 -2.12
N GLU A 125 24.94 1.23 -1.83
CA GLU A 125 25.78 0.20 -1.22
C GLU A 125 25.40 -0.07 0.24
N GLU A 126 25.08 0.97 1.03
CA GLU A 126 24.62 0.76 2.40
C GLU A 126 23.29 0.01 2.45
N TRP A 127 22.34 0.36 1.57
CA TRP A 127 21.09 -0.38 1.43
C TRP A 127 21.31 -1.81 0.94
N ASP A 128 22.23 -2.03 0.00
CA ASP A 128 22.55 -3.38 -0.49
C ASP A 128 23.15 -4.28 0.59
N ARG A 129 23.85 -3.70 1.57
CA ARG A 129 24.48 -4.40 2.69
C ARG A 129 23.55 -4.51 3.91
N ASN A 130 22.57 -3.63 4.08
CA ASN A 130 21.72 -3.58 5.28
C ASN A 130 20.93 -4.90 5.45
N GLY A 131 21.05 -5.53 6.62
CA GLY A 131 20.50 -6.86 6.89
C GLY A 131 21.34 -8.03 6.38
N THR A 132 22.39 -7.81 5.61
CA THR A 132 23.31 -8.88 5.17
C THR A 132 24.50 -9.05 6.13
N GLY A 133 25.31 -10.08 5.95
CA GLY A 133 26.58 -10.23 6.70
C GLY A 133 27.54 -9.04 6.53
N GLU A 134 27.41 -8.31 5.40
CA GLU A 134 28.23 -7.15 5.07
C GLU A 134 27.74 -5.85 5.73
N GLN A 135 26.62 -5.85 6.47
CA GLN A 135 26.14 -4.67 7.22
C GLN A 135 27.22 -4.09 8.14
N ARG A 136 28.19 -4.88 8.61
CA ARG A 136 29.34 -4.42 9.40
C ARG A 136 30.17 -3.30 8.74
N GLN A 137 30.01 -3.11 7.43
CA GLN A 137 30.68 -2.07 6.65
C GLN A 137 29.83 -0.80 6.52
N ASN A 138 28.57 -0.81 6.94
CA ASN A 138 27.71 0.37 6.90
C ASN A 138 28.17 1.39 7.95
N GLN A 139 28.07 2.67 7.60
CA GLN A 139 28.36 3.75 8.54
C GLN A 139 27.12 4.15 9.33
N VAL A 140 25.93 4.06 8.71
CA VAL A 140 24.70 4.59 9.30
C VAL A 140 23.57 3.56 9.34
N LEU A 141 23.34 2.82 8.24
CA LEU A 141 22.21 1.89 8.21
C LEU A 141 22.47 0.62 9.02
N THR A 142 21.56 0.33 9.95
CA THR A 142 21.45 -0.95 10.64
C THR A 142 20.08 -1.57 10.41
N LEU A 143 20.00 -2.90 10.37
CA LEU A 143 18.72 -3.60 10.24
C LEU A 143 17.77 -3.29 11.41
N GLU A 144 18.29 -3.02 12.60
CA GLU A 144 17.45 -2.67 13.75
C GLU A 144 16.66 -1.37 13.49
N GLU A 145 17.30 -0.38 12.88
CA GLU A 145 16.72 0.95 12.67
C GLU A 145 16.09 1.15 11.29
N TYR A 146 16.47 0.38 10.29
CA TYR A 146 16.00 0.53 8.92
C TYR A 146 15.74 -0.81 8.25
N LEU A 147 14.88 -0.80 7.23
CA LEU A 147 14.52 -1.97 6.45
C LEU A 147 15.73 -2.54 5.67
N SER A 148 15.73 -3.84 5.39
CA SER A 148 16.55 -4.46 4.36
C SER A 148 15.90 -4.30 2.98
N TYR A 149 16.66 -4.50 1.90
CA TYR A 149 16.11 -4.41 0.54
C TYR A 149 14.97 -5.42 0.26
N ASP A 150 15.00 -6.59 0.92
CA ASP A 150 13.92 -7.57 0.81
C ASP A 150 12.64 -7.09 1.52
N GLU A 151 12.78 -6.40 2.66
CA GLU A 151 11.66 -5.74 3.36
C GLU A 151 11.11 -4.56 2.55
N ILE A 152 11.95 -3.80 1.84
CA ILE A 152 11.47 -2.71 0.97
C ILE A 152 10.52 -3.27 -0.11
N MET A 153 10.81 -4.46 -0.66
CA MET A 153 9.90 -5.12 -1.59
C MET A 153 8.55 -5.45 -0.93
N LEU A 154 8.55 -5.99 0.29
CA LEU A 154 7.33 -6.22 1.07
C LEU A 154 6.56 -4.90 1.33
N GLY A 155 7.27 -3.83 1.70
CA GLY A 155 6.73 -2.51 1.95
C GLY A 155 6.08 -1.86 0.73
N SER A 156 6.43 -2.30 -0.48
CA SER A 156 5.80 -1.86 -1.74
C SER A 156 4.44 -2.54 -2.04
N LEU A 157 4.08 -3.57 -1.27
CA LEU A 157 2.87 -4.38 -1.48
C LEU A 157 1.78 -4.08 -0.45
N ILE A 158 1.98 -3.07 0.39
CA ILE A 158 1.02 -2.57 1.37
C ILE A 158 0.56 -1.15 0.98
N GLY A 159 -0.57 -0.73 1.52
CA GLY A 159 -1.04 0.65 1.45
C GLY A 159 -1.34 1.21 2.82
N VAL A 160 -1.50 2.54 2.90
CA VAL A 160 -2.06 3.21 4.08
C VAL A 160 -3.26 4.03 3.64
N SER A 161 -4.40 3.80 4.28
CA SER A 161 -5.65 4.50 4.00
C SER A 161 -6.12 5.27 5.22
N GLY A 162 -6.55 6.51 5.03
CA GLY A 162 -7.15 7.32 6.09
C GLY A 162 -8.11 8.37 5.53
N PRO A 163 -9.09 8.82 6.34
CA PRO A 163 -9.77 10.08 6.08
C PRO A 163 -8.77 11.24 6.14
N SER A 164 -8.98 12.29 5.36
CA SER A 164 -8.08 13.44 5.36
C SER A 164 -8.83 14.75 5.12
N HIS A 165 -8.30 15.82 5.71
CA HIS A 165 -8.60 17.19 5.31
C HIS A 165 -7.80 17.53 4.06
N PHE A 166 -8.40 18.31 3.16
CA PHE A 166 -7.72 18.92 2.02
C PHE A 166 -7.69 20.43 2.21
N ILE A 167 -6.59 21.06 1.79
CA ILE A 167 -6.43 22.52 1.84
C ILE A 167 -6.43 23.17 0.46
N ASN A 168 -6.29 22.38 -0.61
CA ASN A 168 -6.35 22.81 -2.00
C ASN A 168 -6.79 21.63 -2.90
N ASP A 169 -6.76 21.81 -4.22
CA ASP A 169 -7.24 20.82 -5.19
C ASP A 169 -6.24 19.69 -5.49
N GLY A 170 -5.01 19.75 -4.97
CA GLY A 170 -3.99 18.72 -5.17
C GLY A 170 -3.17 18.85 -6.44
N ASP A 171 -3.14 20.02 -7.08
CA ASP A 171 -2.23 20.26 -8.21
C ASP A 171 -0.78 19.87 -7.86
N ARG A 172 0.00 19.35 -8.82
CA ARG A 172 1.39 18.92 -8.55
C ARG A 172 2.32 20.05 -8.14
N TYR A 173 1.92 21.30 -8.36
CA TYR A 173 2.63 22.51 -7.97
C TYR A 173 1.88 23.30 -6.89
N ASN A 174 1.04 22.64 -6.10
CA ASN A 174 0.29 23.29 -5.02
C ASN A 174 1.20 23.79 -3.89
N CYS A 175 2.35 23.15 -3.67
CA CYS A 175 3.40 23.57 -2.75
C CYS A 175 2.93 23.92 -1.31
N GLY A 176 1.79 23.37 -0.88
CA GLY A 176 1.20 23.59 0.46
C GLY A 176 0.36 24.86 0.57
N GLU A 177 0.10 25.54 -0.53
CA GLU A 177 -0.68 26.79 -0.55
C GLU A 177 -2.18 26.49 -0.41
N PRO A 178 -2.91 27.16 0.49
CA PRO A 178 -4.37 27.02 0.59
C PRO A 178 -5.07 27.45 -0.71
N GLY A 179 -6.03 26.65 -1.16
CA GLY A 179 -6.88 26.95 -2.29
C GLY A 179 -8.10 27.78 -1.90
N GLU A 180 -8.75 28.39 -2.90
CA GLU A 180 -9.99 29.14 -2.70
C GLU A 180 -11.14 28.22 -2.26
N PRO A 181 -11.87 28.53 -1.17
CA PRO A 181 -12.98 27.70 -0.71
C PRO A 181 -14.02 27.42 -1.80
N GLY A 182 -14.46 26.17 -1.92
CA GLY A 182 -15.43 25.73 -2.93
C GLY A 182 -14.83 25.32 -4.28
N THR A 183 -13.54 25.55 -4.52
CA THR A 183 -12.84 25.07 -5.72
C THR A 183 -12.29 23.64 -5.57
N PHE A 184 -12.26 23.11 -4.35
CA PHE A 184 -11.82 21.77 -4.01
C PHE A 184 -12.80 21.10 -3.03
N GLU A 185 -12.76 19.77 -2.94
CA GLU A 185 -13.42 19.03 -1.88
C GLU A 185 -12.71 19.28 -0.56
N PRO A 186 -13.39 19.63 0.53
CA PRO A 186 -12.72 19.89 1.81
C PRO A 186 -12.21 18.61 2.47
N ARG A 187 -12.76 17.46 2.08
CA ARG A 187 -12.55 16.16 2.72
C ARG A 187 -12.67 15.01 1.73
N GLY A 188 -11.94 13.94 2.02
CA GLY A 188 -12.06 12.66 1.33
C GLY A 188 -11.29 11.58 2.07
N TYR A 189 -11.09 10.44 1.42
CA TYR A 189 -10.16 9.40 1.86
C TYR A 189 -8.97 9.40 0.92
N ILE A 190 -7.77 9.24 1.47
CA ILE A 190 -6.55 9.04 0.69
C ILE A 190 -6.02 7.64 0.97
N VAL A 191 -5.52 6.98 -0.08
CA VAL A 191 -4.85 5.69 -0.04
C VAL A 191 -3.45 5.84 -0.65
N GLY A 192 -2.42 5.76 0.17
CA GLY A 192 -1.03 5.72 -0.28
C GLY A 192 -0.69 4.33 -0.78
N LEU A 193 -0.25 4.22 -2.04
CA LEU A 193 -0.01 2.96 -2.71
C LEU A 193 1.26 3.04 -3.56
N VAL A 194 1.97 1.92 -3.65
CA VAL A 194 3.25 1.85 -4.36
C VAL A 194 3.07 1.09 -5.67
N GLY A 195 3.64 1.63 -6.75
CA GLY A 195 3.68 0.97 -8.07
C GLY A 195 4.93 0.11 -8.25
N ALA A 196 5.11 -0.41 -9.47
CA ALA A 196 6.34 -1.15 -9.80
C ALA A 196 7.53 -0.19 -9.96
N ARG A 197 8.67 -0.50 -9.34
CA ARG A 197 9.92 0.27 -9.37
C ARG A 197 11.05 -0.50 -10.07
N PHE A 198 11.62 0.10 -11.10
CA PHE A 198 12.70 -0.48 -11.93
C PHE A 198 14.02 0.32 -11.91
N GLU A 199 14.17 1.26 -10.97
CA GLU A 199 15.32 2.17 -10.86
C GLU A 199 16.65 1.45 -10.57
N ARG A 200 16.58 0.25 -9.99
CA ARG A 200 17.73 -0.52 -9.52
C ARG A 200 17.68 -1.92 -10.10
N LYS A 201 18.72 -2.29 -10.86
CA LYS A 201 18.85 -3.65 -11.41
C LYS A 201 18.88 -4.70 -10.28
N ASP A 202 18.18 -5.81 -10.49
CA ASP A 202 18.09 -6.95 -9.58
C ASP A 202 17.58 -6.60 -8.17
N ARG A 203 16.80 -5.51 -8.08
CA ARG A 203 16.13 -5.06 -6.86
C ARG A 203 14.66 -4.79 -7.17
N MET A 204 13.81 -4.88 -6.15
CA MET A 204 12.38 -4.59 -6.28
C MET A 204 11.76 -5.32 -7.48
N ASP A 205 10.88 -4.66 -8.23
CA ASP A 205 10.17 -5.22 -9.38
C ASP A 205 11.10 -5.60 -10.54
N ASP A 206 12.28 -4.98 -10.67
CA ASP A 206 13.28 -5.35 -11.68
C ASP A 206 13.69 -6.82 -11.55
N ALA A 207 13.89 -7.31 -10.32
CA ALA A 207 14.28 -8.69 -10.05
C ALA A 207 13.26 -9.73 -10.56
N PHE A 208 11.98 -9.33 -10.64
CA PHE A 208 10.88 -10.23 -11.01
C PHE A 208 10.49 -10.15 -12.48
N MET A 209 10.75 -9.03 -13.16
CA MET A 209 10.20 -8.76 -14.49
C MET A 209 11.26 -8.59 -15.58
N ASN A 210 12.48 -8.16 -15.24
CA ASN A 210 13.59 -8.00 -16.19
C ASN A 210 14.52 -9.21 -16.15
N PRO A 211 15.39 -9.45 -17.14
CA PRO A 211 16.21 -10.67 -17.20
C PRO A 211 16.99 -10.93 -15.90
N SER A 212 16.93 -12.16 -15.41
CA SER A 212 17.53 -12.53 -14.12
C SER A 212 19.03 -12.21 -14.07
N SER A 213 19.49 -11.68 -12.93
CA SER A 213 20.91 -11.46 -12.66
C SER A 213 21.66 -12.80 -12.60
N THR A 214 22.93 -12.81 -13.01
CA THR A 214 23.83 -13.97 -12.83
C THR A 214 24.20 -14.18 -11.36
N GLU A 215 24.15 -13.12 -10.57
CA GLU A 215 24.37 -13.15 -9.12
C GLU A 215 23.18 -12.45 -8.44
N PRO A 216 22.02 -13.13 -8.32
CA PRO A 216 20.85 -12.52 -7.75
C PRO A 216 21.06 -12.14 -6.29
N LYS A 217 20.65 -10.93 -5.92
CA LYS A 217 20.75 -10.45 -4.54
C LYS A 217 19.67 -11.04 -3.63
N MET A 218 18.49 -11.31 -4.16
CA MET A 218 17.42 -12.01 -3.42
C MET A 218 17.59 -13.52 -3.54
N HIS A 219 17.57 -14.22 -2.41
CA HIS A 219 17.67 -15.68 -2.37
C HIS A 219 16.51 -16.36 -3.12
N ALA A 220 16.78 -17.48 -3.79
CA ALA A 220 15.81 -18.15 -4.68
C ALA A 220 14.52 -18.57 -3.94
N GLN A 221 14.63 -19.20 -2.77
CA GLN A 221 13.45 -19.58 -1.97
C GLN A 221 12.58 -18.39 -1.56
N LEU A 222 13.20 -17.24 -1.27
CA LEU A 222 12.43 -16.04 -0.95
C LEU A 222 11.71 -15.52 -2.21
N ARG A 223 12.38 -15.57 -3.36
CA ARG A 223 11.77 -15.22 -4.65
C ARG A 223 10.56 -16.11 -4.97
N ASP A 224 10.66 -17.41 -4.69
CA ASP A 224 9.55 -18.36 -4.86
C ASP A 224 8.34 -17.98 -4.00
N ALA A 225 8.55 -17.52 -2.77
CA ALA A 225 7.46 -17.02 -1.93
C ALA A 225 6.73 -15.81 -2.55
N PHE A 226 7.47 -14.89 -3.19
CA PHE A 226 6.88 -13.80 -3.96
C PHE A 226 6.12 -14.30 -5.20
N TYR A 227 6.65 -15.27 -5.93
CA TYR A 227 5.94 -15.87 -7.07
C TYR A 227 4.62 -16.52 -6.65
N ASP A 228 4.60 -17.24 -5.54
CA ASP A 228 3.38 -17.81 -4.95
C ASP A 228 2.39 -16.71 -4.55
N PHE A 229 2.90 -15.62 -3.94
CA PHE A 229 2.08 -14.46 -3.61
C PHE A 229 1.53 -13.74 -4.85
N PHE A 230 2.28 -13.64 -5.94
CA PHE A 230 1.77 -13.06 -7.19
C PHE A 230 0.89 -14.05 -7.97
N ARG A 231 0.94 -15.35 -7.67
CA ARG A 231 0.39 -16.44 -8.49
C ARG A 231 0.89 -16.37 -9.93
N CYS A 232 2.15 -15.99 -10.06
CA CYS A 232 2.83 -15.83 -11.32
C CYS A 232 4.30 -16.19 -11.10
N THR A 233 4.87 -16.94 -12.04
CA THR A 233 6.30 -17.23 -12.09
C THR A 233 6.87 -16.55 -13.30
N LYS A 234 8.07 -16.00 -13.16
CA LYS A 234 8.76 -15.30 -14.25
C LYS A 234 9.00 -16.20 -15.45
N ASP A 235 8.67 -15.70 -16.64
CA ASP A 235 9.10 -16.26 -17.92
C ASP A 235 10.51 -15.77 -18.25
N GLU A 236 11.51 -16.63 -18.05
CA GLU A 236 12.92 -16.31 -18.32
C GLU A 236 13.24 -16.16 -19.82
N SER A 237 12.29 -16.44 -20.73
CA SER A 237 12.48 -16.31 -22.17
C SER A 237 12.21 -14.90 -22.72
N VAL A 238 11.60 -14.02 -21.90
CA VAL A 238 11.24 -12.66 -22.31
C VAL A 238 12.14 -11.60 -21.68
N SER A 239 12.29 -10.47 -22.37
CA SER A 239 13.07 -9.33 -21.87
C SER A 239 12.34 -8.47 -20.85
N PHE A 240 11.00 -8.56 -20.81
CA PHE A 240 10.16 -7.93 -19.81
C PHE A 240 8.91 -8.78 -19.62
N ASP A 241 8.71 -9.32 -18.43
CA ASP A 241 7.57 -10.17 -18.13
C ASP A 241 6.32 -9.34 -17.81
N VAL A 242 5.49 -9.19 -18.85
CA VAL A 242 4.23 -8.44 -18.80
C VAL A 242 3.22 -9.07 -17.85
N GLU A 243 3.17 -10.40 -17.78
CA GLU A 243 2.19 -11.09 -16.94
C GLU A 243 2.59 -10.99 -15.46
N MET A 244 3.89 -11.06 -15.15
CA MET A 244 4.40 -10.73 -13.83
C MET A 244 4.11 -9.27 -13.45
N TYR A 245 4.31 -8.32 -14.37
CA TYR A 245 3.95 -6.91 -14.14
C TYR A 245 2.48 -6.76 -13.78
N LYS A 246 1.58 -7.36 -14.56
CA LYS A 246 0.13 -7.33 -14.29
C LYS A 246 -0.22 -8.01 -12.98
N ALA A 247 0.41 -9.14 -12.65
CA ALA A 247 0.19 -9.85 -11.39
C ALA A 247 0.59 -8.98 -10.18
N ARG A 248 1.73 -8.29 -10.25
CA ARG A 248 2.17 -7.35 -9.22
C ARG A 248 1.27 -6.13 -9.10
N ILE A 249 0.85 -5.53 -10.22
CA ILE A 249 -0.07 -4.38 -10.18
C ILE A 249 -1.46 -4.79 -9.68
N SER A 250 -1.88 -6.03 -9.94
CA SER A 250 -3.17 -6.55 -9.47
C SER A 250 -3.28 -6.45 -7.94
N ILE A 251 -2.20 -6.72 -7.20
CA ILE A 251 -2.17 -6.60 -5.74
C ILE A 251 -2.54 -5.19 -5.28
N THR A 252 -1.87 -4.18 -5.83
CA THR A 252 -2.09 -2.79 -5.45
C THR A 252 -3.44 -2.25 -5.92
N ALA A 253 -3.86 -2.61 -7.14
CA ALA A 253 -5.14 -2.20 -7.69
C ALA A 253 -6.32 -2.85 -6.93
N GLU A 254 -6.19 -4.11 -6.53
CA GLU A 254 -7.20 -4.81 -5.73
C GLU A 254 -7.34 -4.19 -4.33
N ILE A 255 -6.22 -3.86 -3.66
CA ILE A 255 -6.23 -3.12 -2.39
C ILE A 255 -7.01 -1.81 -2.56
N LEU A 256 -6.73 -1.02 -3.60
CA LEU A 256 -7.43 0.26 -3.84
C LEU A 256 -8.93 0.08 -4.01
N LEU A 257 -9.36 -0.86 -4.86
CA LEU A 257 -10.76 -1.05 -5.18
C LEU A 257 -11.55 -1.55 -3.97
N LEU A 258 -11.01 -2.52 -3.22
CA LEU A 258 -11.66 -3.07 -2.04
C LEU A 258 -11.66 -2.07 -0.88
N GLU A 259 -10.57 -1.31 -0.68
CA GLU A 259 -10.57 -0.27 0.34
C GLU A 259 -11.57 0.84 0.01
N ALA A 260 -11.69 1.25 -1.26
CA ALA A 260 -12.68 2.23 -1.67
C ALA A 260 -14.13 1.76 -1.45
N GLU A 261 -14.42 0.48 -1.70
CA GLU A 261 -15.70 -0.16 -1.40
C GLU A 261 -16.03 -0.03 0.10
N LEU A 262 -15.07 -0.37 0.98
CA LEU A 262 -15.23 -0.25 2.43
C LEU A 262 -15.41 1.21 2.88
N ARG A 263 -14.61 2.14 2.33
CA ARG A 263 -14.73 3.58 2.66
C ARG A 263 -16.08 4.16 2.24
N ALA A 264 -16.64 3.72 1.12
CA ALA A 264 -17.98 4.13 0.70
C ALA A 264 -19.04 3.69 1.72
N GLN A 265 -18.96 2.44 2.19
CA GLN A 265 -19.87 1.91 3.20
C GLN A 265 -19.75 2.67 4.53
N GLU A 266 -18.52 2.91 5.01
CA GLU A 266 -18.26 3.68 6.23
C GLU A 266 -18.75 5.13 6.15
N ALA A 267 -18.80 5.72 4.96
CA ALA A 267 -19.24 7.10 4.76
C ALA A 267 -20.77 7.27 4.82
N GLY A 268 -21.53 6.18 4.88
CA GLY A 268 -22.98 6.18 5.08
C GLY A 268 -23.74 5.35 4.04
N SER A 269 -24.93 4.88 4.45
CA SER A 269 -25.79 4.03 3.62
C SER A 269 -26.12 4.68 2.27
N GLY A 270 -25.96 3.90 1.19
CA GLY A 270 -26.30 4.31 -0.17
C GLY A 270 -25.26 5.21 -0.85
N ARG A 271 -24.17 5.59 -0.17
CA ARG A 271 -23.06 6.30 -0.82
C ARG A 271 -22.23 5.34 -1.66
N LYS A 272 -21.74 5.85 -2.79
CA LYS A 272 -20.78 5.15 -3.65
C LYS A 272 -19.45 5.87 -3.66
N ALA A 273 -18.35 5.14 -3.81
CA ALA A 273 -17.03 5.70 -4.01
C ALA A 273 -16.86 6.21 -5.44
N ARG A 274 -16.26 7.39 -5.56
CA ARG A 274 -15.48 7.81 -6.71
C ARG A 274 -14.01 7.46 -6.43
N VAL A 275 -13.51 6.44 -7.11
CA VAL A 275 -12.11 6.02 -7.00
C VAL A 275 -11.29 6.83 -7.99
N TYR A 276 -10.44 7.72 -7.48
CA TYR A 276 -9.51 8.49 -8.29
C TYR A 276 -8.17 7.75 -8.34
N VAL A 277 -7.80 7.31 -9.53
CA VAL A 277 -6.64 6.45 -9.78
C VAL A 277 -5.57 7.25 -10.50
N VAL A 278 -4.44 7.48 -9.82
CA VAL A 278 -3.22 7.96 -10.46
C VAL A 278 -2.38 6.82 -11.03
N GLY A 279 -1.43 7.15 -11.89
CA GLY A 279 -0.46 6.18 -12.41
C GLY A 279 0.57 5.78 -11.34
N LEU A 280 0.42 4.58 -10.77
CA LEU A 280 1.36 4.02 -9.81
C LEU A 280 2.52 3.34 -10.55
N GLY A 281 3.72 3.90 -10.46
CA GLY A 281 4.90 3.40 -11.20
C GLY A 281 4.89 3.72 -12.71
N LEU A 282 4.04 4.64 -13.16
CA LEU A 282 3.96 5.09 -14.56
C LEU A 282 4.69 6.43 -14.82
N GLY A 283 5.41 6.93 -13.83
CA GLY A 283 6.22 8.15 -13.92
C GLY A 283 7.68 7.83 -14.22
N VAL A 284 8.58 8.34 -13.38
CA VAL A 284 10.03 8.06 -13.47
C VAL A 284 10.35 6.55 -13.41
N TRP A 285 9.50 5.77 -12.73
CA TRP A 285 9.63 4.31 -12.69
C TRP A 285 9.08 3.58 -13.92
N GLN A 286 8.55 4.27 -14.93
CA GLN A 286 8.06 3.58 -16.11
C GLN A 286 9.21 2.91 -16.87
N HIS A 287 9.10 1.59 -17.09
CA HIS A 287 10.12 0.81 -17.78
C HIS A 287 9.80 0.57 -19.26
N HIS A 288 8.51 0.46 -19.61
CA HIS A 288 8.08 0.12 -20.97
C HIS A 288 7.01 1.08 -21.52
N PRO A 289 7.02 1.45 -22.82
CA PRO A 289 6.04 2.40 -23.38
C PRO A 289 4.58 1.92 -23.29
N LYS A 290 4.35 0.60 -23.29
CA LYS A 290 3.01 -0.01 -23.14
C LYS A 290 2.56 -0.19 -21.69
N GLN A 291 3.35 0.23 -20.70
CA GLN A 291 3.07 -0.07 -19.30
C GLN A 291 1.74 0.52 -18.80
N ALA A 292 1.33 1.68 -19.32
CA ALA A 292 0.03 2.28 -19.04
C ALA A 292 -1.14 1.45 -19.60
N GLU A 293 -0.98 0.82 -20.78
CA GLU A 293 -1.98 -0.09 -21.35
C GLU A 293 -2.18 -1.30 -20.43
N TRP A 294 -1.09 -1.97 -20.04
CA TRP A 294 -1.14 -3.14 -19.15
C TRP A 294 -1.68 -2.81 -17.75
N TYR A 295 -1.38 -1.61 -17.26
CA TYR A 295 -1.94 -1.10 -16.02
C TYR A 295 -3.48 -1.03 -16.10
N ILE A 296 -4.03 -0.43 -17.15
CA ILE A 296 -5.50 -0.35 -17.34
C ILE A 296 -6.12 -1.73 -17.61
N GLU A 297 -5.45 -2.61 -18.36
CA GLU A 297 -5.90 -4.00 -18.54
C GLU A 297 -6.00 -4.75 -17.20
N THR A 298 -5.10 -4.48 -16.27
CA THR A 298 -5.13 -5.06 -14.93
C THR A 298 -6.39 -4.64 -14.17
N PHE A 299 -6.73 -3.34 -14.18
CA PHE A 299 -7.98 -2.85 -13.60
C PHE A 299 -9.21 -3.46 -14.30
N ALA A 300 -9.18 -3.62 -15.62
CA ALA A 300 -10.28 -4.25 -16.35
C ALA A 300 -10.50 -5.71 -15.91
N SER A 301 -9.43 -6.48 -15.71
CA SER A 301 -9.50 -7.85 -15.19
C SER A 301 -10.07 -7.93 -13.77
N LEU A 302 -9.65 -7.02 -12.89
CA LEU A 302 -10.21 -6.91 -11.53
C LEU A 302 -11.69 -6.52 -11.57
N LEU A 303 -12.07 -5.54 -12.40
CA LEU A 303 -13.46 -5.13 -12.57
C LEU A 303 -14.35 -6.23 -13.18
N ALA A 304 -13.78 -7.20 -13.88
CA ALA A 304 -14.54 -8.36 -14.36
C ALA A 304 -14.81 -9.39 -13.25
N THR A 305 -13.94 -9.46 -12.23
CA THR A 305 -13.89 -10.57 -11.27
C THR A 305 -14.37 -10.18 -9.87
N LEU A 306 -14.06 -8.97 -9.40
CA LEU A 306 -14.44 -8.47 -8.09
C LEU A 306 -15.93 -8.09 -8.04
N ASP A 307 -16.56 -8.30 -6.88
CA ASP A 307 -17.91 -7.80 -6.60
C ASP A 307 -17.80 -6.44 -5.91
N LEU A 308 -18.03 -5.36 -6.69
CA LEU A 308 -17.85 -3.97 -6.26
C LEU A 308 -19.20 -3.26 -6.39
N ARG A 309 -19.99 -3.22 -5.31
CA ARG A 309 -21.38 -2.75 -5.31
C ARG A 309 -21.48 -1.27 -4.91
N HIS A 310 -20.51 -0.80 -4.15
CA HIS A 310 -20.42 0.55 -3.61
C HIS A 310 -19.43 1.42 -4.38
N ILE A 311 -18.94 0.98 -5.54
CA ILE A 311 -18.22 1.86 -6.48
C ILE A 311 -19.20 2.45 -7.49
N GLY A 312 -19.14 3.77 -7.67
CA GLY A 312 -19.94 4.52 -8.64
C GLY A 312 -19.13 4.92 -9.85
N THR A 313 -17.95 5.49 -9.61
CA THR A 313 -17.07 5.99 -10.66
C THR A 313 -15.63 5.58 -10.38
N ILE A 314 -14.90 5.20 -11.44
CA ILE A 314 -13.44 5.07 -11.43
C ILE A 314 -12.88 6.09 -12.42
N GLU A 315 -12.07 7.02 -11.91
CA GLU A 315 -11.46 8.09 -12.68
C GLU A 315 -9.95 7.84 -12.78
N PHE A 316 -9.47 7.47 -13.97
CA PHE A 316 -8.06 7.35 -14.30
C PHE A 316 -7.52 8.71 -14.70
N ALA A 317 -6.77 9.35 -13.82
CA ALA A 317 -6.32 10.72 -13.99
C ALA A 317 -4.82 10.82 -14.28
N TYR A 318 -4.47 11.68 -15.25
CA TYR A 318 -3.09 11.89 -15.71
C TYR A 318 -2.38 10.62 -16.22
N ILE A 319 -3.12 9.57 -16.57
CA ILE A 319 -2.58 8.37 -17.21
C ILE A 319 -2.69 8.55 -18.73
N SER A 320 -1.54 8.79 -19.37
CA SER A 320 -1.44 8.98 -20.82
C SER A 320 -1.14 7.67 -21.56
N ASN A 321 -1.17 7.72 -22.89
CA ASN A 321 -0.78 6.61 -23.77
C ASN A 321 -1.58 5.32 -23.60
N VAL A 322 -2.83 5.41 -23.13
CA VAL A 322 -3.77 4.27 -23.09
C VAL A 322 -4.48 4.18 -24.45
N PRO A 323 -4.37 3.07 -25.20
CA PRO A 323 -5.06 2.92 -26.48
C PRO A 323 -6.58 3.06 -26.33
N ALA A 324 -7.25 3.66 -27.33
CA ALA A 324 -8.70 3.83 -27.33
C ALA A 324 -9.46 2.49 -27.20
N THR A 325 -8.90 1.41 -27.75
CA THR A 325 -9.42 0.04 -27.61
C THR A 325 -9.41 -0.43 -26.16
N THR A 326 -8.31 -0.17 -25.43
CA THR A 326 -8.18 -0.50 -24.00
C THR A 326 -9.12 0.35 -23.14
N GLN A 327 -9.23 1.65 -23.42
CA GLN A 327 -10.20 2.53 -22.75
C GLN A 327 -11.65 2.06 -22.96
N ALA A 328 -12.01 1.68 -24.19
CA ALA A 328 -13.34 1.15 -24.51
C ALA A 328 -13.59 -0.19 -23.81
N TYR A 329 -12.58 -1.07 -23.75
CA TYR A 329 -12.68 -2.37 -23.09
C TYR A 329 -12.97 -2.24 -21.59
N ILE A 330 -12.17 -1.46 -20.85
CA ILE A 330 -12.41 -1.26 -19.41
C ILE A 330 -13.76 -0.59 -19.15
N THR A 331 -14.13 0.41 -19.96
CA THR A 331 -15.43 1.10 -19.85
C THR A 331 -16.59 0.13 -20.02
N LYS A 332 -16.53 -0.73 -21.05
CA LYS A 332 -17.54 -1.76 -21.29
C LYS A 332 -17.60 -2.79 -20.16
N THR A 333 -16.45 -3.17 -19.62
CA THR A 333 -16.37 -4.12 -18.50
C THR A 333 -16.97 -3.54 -17.22
N ALA A 334 -16.62 -2.31 -16.86
CA ALA A 334 -17.13 -1.60 -15.70
C ALA A 334 -18.65 -1.32 -15.81
N ALA A 335 -19.14 -0.96 -17.00
CA ALA A 335 -20.55 -0.68 -17.24
C ALA A 335 -21.47 -1.88 -16.93
N LYS A 336 -20.98 -3.12 -17.08
CA LYS A 336 -21.74 -4.34 -16.69
C LYS A 336 -22.03 -4.40 -15.19
N LYS A 337 -21.26 -3.69 -14.36
CA LYS A 337 -21.44 -3.56 -12.92
C LYS A 337 -22.05 -2.21 -12.53
N GLY A 338 -22.49 -1.40 -13.50
CA GLY A 338 -23.00 -0.06 -13.26
C GLY A 338 -21.94 0.92 -12.75
N ILE A 339 -20.66 0.66 -13.04
CA ILE A 339 -19.54 1.53 -12.69
C ILE A 339 -19.19 2.39 -13.90
N ARG A 340 -19.12 3.70 -13.70
CA ARG A 340 -18.67 4.65 -14.72
C ARG A 340 -17.14 4.72 -14.74
N VAL A 341 -16.55 4.77 -15.92
CA VAL A 341 -15.09 4.95 -16.10
C VAL A 341 -14.83 6.29 -16.78
N LEU A 342 -13.88 7.05 -16.25
CA LEU A 342 -13.43 8.32 -16.78
C LEU A 342 -11.92 8.30 -16.99
N PHE A 343 -11.46 8.94 -18.06
CA PHE A 343 -10.06 9.29 -18.26
C PHE A 343 -9.96 10.81 -18.25
N SER A 344 -9.17 11.37 -17.32
CA SER A 344 -9.18 12.82 -17.09
C SER A 344 -7.78 13.38 -16.80
N LYS A 345 -7.73 14.71 -16.71
CA LYS A 345 -6.61 15.48 -16.15
C LYS A 345 -7.11 16.38 -15.03
N ARG A 346 -8.09 15.90 -14.23
CA ARG A 346 -8.64 16.64 -13.09
C ARG A 346 -7.67 16.53 -11.93
N ASN A 347 -7.37 17.62 -11.23
CA ASN A 347 -6.58 17.58 -10.00
C ASN A 347 -7.28 16.72 -8.93
N PRO A 348 -6.55 15.99 -8.05
CA PRO A 348 -7.11 14.96 -7.18
C PRO A 348 -8.33 15.41 -6.36
N ALA A 349 -8.22 16.52 -5.63
CA ALA A 349 -9.28 17.06 -4.78
C ALA A 349 -10.06 18.22 -5.42
N ALA A 350 -9.88 18.52 -6.72
CA ALA A 350 -10.72 19.53 -7.37
C ALA A 350 -12.21 19.23 -7.17
N ARG A 351 -13.02 20.28 -6.96
CA ARG A 351 -14.44 20.15 -6.61
C ARG A 351 -15.16 19.21 -7.58
N LEU A 352 -15.94 18.27 -7.05
CA LEU A 352 -16.75 17.39 -7.87
C LEU A 352 -17.93 18.16 -8.49
N PRO A 353 -18.35 17.81 -9.71
CA PRO A 353 -19.57 18.35 -10.31
C PRO A 353 -20.79 18.12 -9.40
N ALA A 354 -21.78 19.01 -9.47
CA ALA A 354 -22.94 18.99 -8.57
C ALA A 354 -23.75 17.69 -8.69
N GLU A 355 -23.85 17.14 -9.89
CA GLU A 355 -24.50 15.86 -10.21
C GLU A 355 -23.78 14.64 -9.63
N GLU A 356 -22.53 14.80 -9.19
CA GLU A 356 -21.66 13.77 -8.62
C GLU A 356 -21.43 13.97 -7.11
N ASN A 357 -22.01 15.01 -6.52
CA ASN A 357 -21.80 15.42 -5.13
C ASN A 357 -22.27 14.38 -4.08
N GLY A 358 -22.95 13.31 -4.52
CA GLY A 358 -23.32 12.17 -3.67
C GLY A 358 -22.22 11.10 -3.52
N GLU A 359 -21.23 11.08 -4.41
CA GLU A 359 -20.11 10.13 -4.32
C GLU A 359 -19.14 10.53 -3.19
N VAL A 360 -18.43 9.53 -2.66
CA VAL A 360 -17.34 9.70 -1.69
C VAL A 360 -16.04 9.70 -2.47
N LEU A 361 -15.24 10.76 -2.33
CA LEU A 361 -13.95 10.82 -2.98
C LEU A 361 -12.93 9.92 -2.25
N VAL A 362 -12.42 8.91 -2.96
CA VAL A 362 -11.33 8.03 -2.50
C VAL A 362 -10.17 8.17 -3.48
N LEU A 363 -9.10 8.82 -3.04
CA LEU A 363 -7.95 9.19 -3.85
C LEU A 363 -6.81 8.20 -3.64
N SER A 364 -6.17 7.72 -4.71
CA SER A 364 -4.83 7.16 -4.59
C SER A 364 -3.77 8.23 -4.84
N TYR A 365 -2.64 8.14 -4.13
CA TYR A 365 -1.40 8.81 -4.52
C TYR A 365 -0.29 7.78 -4.67
N ALA A 366 0.63 8.07 -5.59
CA ALA A 366 1.83 7.26 -5.76
C ALA A 366 2.74 7.49 -4.55
N TRP A 367 3.11 6.41 -3.87
CA TRP A 367 3.98 6.40 -2.71
C TRP A 367 5.24 5.55 -2.98
N ASP A 368 6.18 5.54 -2.04
CA ASP A 368 7.40 4.74 -2.05
C ASP A 368 7.35 3.64 -0.96
N GLY A 369 7.91 2.46 -1.29
CA GLY A 369 7.96 1.31 -0.37
C GLY A 369 8.86 1.52 0.85
N ASN A 370 9.74 2.53 0.82
CA ASN A 370 10.72 2.83 1.85
C ASN A 370 10.85 4.33 2.16
N ALA A 371 9.75 5.08 2.15
CA ALA A 371 9.74 6.47 2.61
C ALA A 371 8.53 6.79 3.49
N PHE A 372 8.63 7.86 4.27
CA PHE A 372 7.47 8.45 4.93
C PHE A 372 6.45 8.93 3.89
N PRO A 373 5.15 9.06 4.25
CA PRO A 373 4.17 9.69 3.39
C PRO A 373 4.66 11.06 2.94
N GLY A 374 4.68 11.29 1.62
CA GLY A 374 5.18 12.52 1.02
C GLY A 374 6.61 12.47 0.49
N ASN A 375 7.43 11.51 0.93
CA ASN A 375 8.79 11.26 0.43
C ASN A 375 9.62 12.55 0.26
N GLU A 376 9.75 13.07 -0.97
CA GLU A 376 10.43 14.34 -1.30
C GLU A 376 9.90 15.56 -0.53
N TYR A 377 8.67 15.49 -0.01
CA TYR A 377 8.11 16.46 0.93
C TYR A 377 9.07 16.74 2.08
N TRP A 378 9.62 15.71 2.71
CA TRP A 378 10.45 15.82 3.91
C TRP A 378 11.84 16.42 3.68
N VAL A 379 12.22 16.62 2.42
CA VAL A 379 13.46 17.30 2.04
C VAL A 379 13.21 18.69 1.44
N GLY A 380 11.98 19.20 1.56
CA GLY A 380 11.58 20.53 1.09
C GLY A 380 11.28 20.61 -0.40
N SER A 381 11.21 19.49 -1.11
CA SER A 381 10.81 19.44 -2.52
C SER A 381 9.30 19.29 -2.61
N LEU A 382 8.59 20.41 -2.48
CA LEU A 382 7.14 20.49 -2.29
C LEU A 382 6.29 20.35 -3.57
N CYS A 383 6.93 20.25 -4.73
CA CYS A 383 6.29 20.42 -6.02
C CYS A 383 6.91 19.47 -7.06
N GLY A 384 6.15 19.09 -8.10
CA GLY A 384 6.64 18.37 -9.29
C GLY A 384 6.43 16.86 -9.30
N SER A 385 6.22 16.21 -8.14
CA SER A 385 5.85 14.78 -8.04
C SER A 385 4.57 14.56 -7.24
N GLY A 386 4.02 13.34 -7.32
CA GLY A 386 2.73 12.99 -6.70
C GLY A 386 2.80 12.91 -5.17
N ASP A 387 3.91 12.37 -4.65
CA ASP A 387 4.19 12.26 -3.21
C ASP A 387 4.09 13.60 -2.47
N PRO A 388 4.92 14.62 -2.78
CA PRO A 388 4.85 15.90 -2.09
C PRO A 388 3.56 16.63 -2.38
N ALA A 389 2.97 16.51 -3.58
CA ALA A 389 1.70 17.14 -3.87
C ALA A 389 0.58 16.62 -2.94
N ALA A 390 0.54 15.30 -2.71
CA ALA A 390 -0.42 14.67 -1.80
C ALA A 390 -0.19 15.07 -0.33
N ALA A 391 1.07 15.12 0.11
CA ALA A 391 1.40 15.61 1.45
C ALA A 391 1.01 17.09 1.60
N CYS A 392 1.44 17.96 0.69
CA CYS A 392 1.16 19.40 0.73
C CYS A 392 -0.33 19.75 0.72
N MET A 393 -1.15 19.00 -0.02
CA MET A 393 -2.59 19.30 -0.12
C MET A 393 -3.41 18.79 1.07
N SER A 394 -2.83 17.95 1.95
CA SER A 394 -3.62 17.16 2.89
C SER A 394 -2.91 16.80 4.20
N THR A 395 -3.63 16.18 5.13
CA THR A 395 -3.10 15.77 6.45
C THR A 395 -2.30 14.46 6.42
N VAL A 396 -2.06 13.85 5.25
CA VAL A 396 -1.41 12.52 5.17
C VAL A 396 0.03 12.49 5.67
N GLY A 397 0.76 13.60 5.60
CA GLY A 397 2.14 13.68 6.10
C GLY A 397 2.23 13.35 7.60
N GLU A 398 1.19 13.65 8.37
CA GLU A 398 1.11 13.36 9.81
C GLU A 398 0.23 12.14 10.10
N LEU A 399 -0.92 11.99 9.43
CA LEU A 399 -1.89 10.93 9.74
C LEU A 399 -1.52 9.55 9.20
N HIS A 400 -0.84 9.47 8.04
CA HIS A 400 -0.42 8.17 7.46
C HIS A 400 0.92 7.68 8.03
N ASN A 401 1.53 8.47 8.92
CA ASN A 401 2.78 8.15 9.57
C ASN A 401 2.47 7.36 10.87
N PRO A 402 3.26 6.33 11.24
CA PRO A 402 3.10 5.56 12.48
C PRO A 402 3.39 6.36 13.78
N LEU A 403 3.18 7.67 13.77
CA LEU A 403 3.28 8.52 14.96
C LEU A 403 2.13 8.27 15.93
N TYR A 404 1.01 7.74 15.42
CA TYR A 404 -0.09 7.24 16.25
C TYR A 404 0.26 5.83 16.77
N GLU A 405 0.12 5.61 18.08
CA GLU A 405 0.61 4.42 18.81
C GLU A 405 0.13 3.08 18.25
N LYS A 406 -0.94 3.07 17.45
CA LYS A 406 -1.65 1.85 17.04
C LYS A 406 -1.65 1.73 15.52
N VAL A 407 -0.79 0.85 14.99
CA VAL A 407 -0.87 0.43 13.59
C VAL A 407 -2.06 -0.52 13.46
N LYS A 408 -3.20 -0.01 12.98
CA LYS A 408 -4.34 -0.85 12.60
C LYS A 408 -4.05 -1.49 11.24
N VAL A 409 -4.18 -2.81 11.15
CA VAL A 409 -4.00 -3.56 9.89
C VAL A 409 -5.33 -4.15 9.46
N ILE A 410 -5.78 -3.83 8.26
CA ILE A 410 -6.98 -4.42 7.64
C ILE A 410 -6.59 -5.21 6.40
N MET A 411 -7.17 -6.41 6.28
CA MET A 411 -7.04 -7.26 5.11
C MET A 411 -8.04 -6.84 4.05
N SER A 412 -7.60 -6.61 2.82
CA SER A 412 -8.51 -6.46 1.69
C SER A 412 -9.09 -7.84 1.35
N THR A 413 -10.29 -8.12 1.84
CA THR A 413 -11.03 -9.36 1.55
C THR A 413 -12.26 -9.08 0.70
N LEU A 414 -12.54 -9.98 -0.23
CA LEU A 414 -13.87 -10.08 -0.84
C LEU A 414 -14.89 -10.45 0.25
N VAL A 415 -15.82 -9.56 0.56
CA VAL A 415 -17.07 -9.95 1.24
C VAL A 415 -18.04 -10.49 0.19
N SER A 416 -17.83 -11.74 -0.21
CA SER A 416 -18.90 -12.63 -0.68
C SER A 416 -18.34 -14.02 -0.94
N GLY A 417 -18.91 -15.02 -0.26
CA GLY A 417 -18.60 -16.41 -0.48
C GLY A 417 -18.90 -16.85 -1.92
N LEU A 418 -17.86 -17.18 -2.67
CA LEU A 418 -17.93 -18.23 -3.68
C LEU A 418 -16.51 -18.74 -3.96
N LEU A 419 -16.27 -19.99 -3.58
CA LEU A 419 -15.07 -20.76 -3.88
C LEU A 419 -14.95 -20.90 -5.41
N ILE A 420 -14.17 -20.05 -6.08
CA ILE A 420 -13.85 -20.25 -7.50
C ILE A 420 -12.71 -21.26 -7.60
N ARG A 421 -13.05 -22.47 -8.05
CA ARG A 421 -12.09 -23.47 -8.53
C ARG A 421 -11.24 -22.85 -9.65
N LEU A 422 -9.93 -22.74 -9.43
CA LEU A 422 -8.97 -22.41 -10.47
C LEU A 422 -8.89 -23.58 -11.47
N ASN A 423 -9.41 -23.37 -12.67
CA ASN A 423 -9.15 -24.24 -13.82
C ASN A 423 -7.68 -24.07 -14.23
N ARG A 424 -6.90 -25.16 -14.18
CA ARG A 424 -5.61 -25.26 -14.89
C ARG A 424 -5.86 -25.27 -16.41
N PRO A 425 -5.01 -24.64 -17.24
CA PRO A 425 -5.05 -24.82 -18.68
C PRO A 425 -4.59 -26.24 -19.08
N PRO A 426 -5.06 -26.79 -20.21
CA PRO A 426 -4.74 -28.15 -20.63
C PRO A 426 -3.31 -28.25 -21.18
N HIS A 427 -2.52 -29.15 -20.61
CA HIS A 427 -1.27 -29.61 -21.23
C HIS A 427 -1.58 -30.51 -22.43
N SER A 428 -0.77 -30.33 -23.47
CA SER A 428 -0.72 -31.06 -24.72
C SER A 428 -0.63 -32.57 -24.57
N ASN A 429 -1.41 -33.29 -25.37
CA ASN A 429 -1.37 -34.74 -25.60
C ASN A 429 0.02 -35.23 -26.01
N ILE A 430 0.44 -36.41 -25.49
CA ILE A 430 1.10 -37.51 -26.22
C ILE A 430 0.92 -38.83 -25.42
N ALA A 431 0.56 -39.90 -26.16
CA ALA A 431 0.73 -41.35 -25.91
C ALA A 431 -0.21 -42.15 -24.96
N THR A 432 -1.19 -42.81 -25.58
CA THR A 432 -1.52 -44.27 -25.55
C THR A 432 -1.58 -45.09 -24.22
N THR A 433 -2.82 -45.46 -23.87
CA THR A 433 -3.46 -46.61 -23.14
C THR A 433 -2.74 -47.97 -22.98
N PRO A 434 -3.27 -48.99 -22.22
CA PRO A 434 -4.40 -49.02 -21.23
C PRO A 434 -4.23 -49.93 -19.97
N ALA A 435 -5.13 -49.80 -18.95
CA ALA A 435 -6.11 -50.84 -18.50
C ALA A 435 -6.43 -50.94 -16.97
N ARG A 436 -7.76 -50.93 -16.68
CA ARG A 436 -8.55 -51.54 -15.55
C ARG A 436 -8.56 -50.91 -14.12
N PRO A 437 -9.59 -51.19 -13.28
CA PRO A 437 -11.05 -51.17 -13.51
C PRO A 437 -11.83 -50.35 -12.43
N LYS A 438 -13.17 -50.28 -12.57
CA LYS A 438 -14.16 -49.43 -11.88
C LYS A 438 -14.59 -49.88 -10.45
N ALA A 439 -15.07 -48.87 -9.70
CA ALA A 439 -16.21 -48.79 -8.73
C ALA A 439 -15.98 -49.18 -7.25
N PRO A 440 -16.82 -48.70 -6.28
CA PRO A 440 -18.07 -47.93 -6.42
C PRO A 440 -18.22 -46.63 -5.58
N GLU A 441 -19.25 -45.85 -5.94
CA GLU A 441 -19.83 -44.70 -5.23
C GLU A 441 -20.47 -45.10 -3.88
N MET A 442 -20.33 -44.24 -2.88
CA MET A 442 -21.26 -44.15 -1.75
C MET A 442 -21.78 -42.71 -1.65
N ALA A 443 -23.11 -42.60 -1.74
CA ALA A 443 -23.86 -41.40 -1.41
C ALA A 443 -23.95 -41.23 0.12
N ILE A 444 -23.76 -40.01 0.62
CA ILE A 444 -24.30 -39.59 1.92
C ILE A 444 -24.99 -38.23 1.73
N SER A 445 -26.28 -38.24 2.06
CA SER A 445 -27.19 -37.13 2.10
C SER A 445 -27.03 -36.30 3.38
N GLY A 446 -27.20 -34.98 3.24
CA GLY A 446 -27.81 -34.12 4.26
C GLY A 446 -26.85 -33.44 5.23
N LEU A 447 -26.77 -32.11 5.17
CA LEU A 447 -26.84 -31.28 6.36
C LEU A 447 -27.36 -29.87 6.04
N VAL A 448 -28.52 -29.61 6.64
CA VAL A 448 -29.19 -28.37 7.06
C VAL A 448 -28.43 -27.05 6.87
N ALA A 449 -29.11 -26.09 6.26
CA ALA A 449 -28.75 -24.67 6.22
C ALA A 449 -28.90 -24.01 7.60
N ALA A 450 -27.90 -23.22 8.00
CA ALA A 450 -28.01 -22.21 9.05
C ALA A 450 -27.45 -20.87 8.51
N PRO A 451 -28.13 -19.74 8.74
CA PRO A 451 -27.72 -18.42 8.24
C PRO A 451 -26.89 -17.64 9.28
N GLU A 452 -26.29 -16.54 8.81
CA GLU A 452 -25.65 -15.44 9.56
C GLU A 452 -24.19 -15.65 10.03
N LEU A 453 -23.26 -15.10 9.24
CA LEU A 453 -21.96 -14.63 9.72
C LEU A 453 -21.88 -13.12 9.41
N VAL A 454 -21.91 -12.34 10.48
CA VAL A 454 -21.82 -10.88 10.54
C VAL A 454 -20.35 -10.47 10.40
N ASP A 455 -20.10 -9.32 9.77
CA ASP A 455 -18.82 -8.66 9.56
C ASP A 455 -17.85 -8.76 10.75
N GLU A 456 -16.64 -9.31 10.51
CA GLU A 456 -15.53 -9.23 11.45
C GLU A 456 -14.37 -8.48 10.79
N ALA A 457 -14.39 -7.15 10.88
CA ALA A 457 -13.17 -6.36 10.78
C ALA A 457 -12.33 -6.68 12.03
N LEU A 458 -11.21 -7.38 11.85
CA LEU A 458 -10.26 -7.65 12.92
C LEU A 458 -9.55 -6.35 13.33
N GLU A 459 -10.12 -5.59 14.27
CA GLU A 459 -9.42 -4.51 14.98
C GLU A 459 -8.51 -5.11 16.05
N LEU A 460 -7.20 -4.85 15.96
CA LEU A 460 -6.23 -5.24 17.01
C LEU A 460 -5.32 -4.07 17.35
N VAL A 461 -5.21 -3.83 18.66
CA VAL A 461 -4.41 -2.79 19.30
C VAL A 461 -3.04 -3.39 19.64
N LEU A 462 -1.98 -2.91 19.00
CA LEU A 462 -0.60 -3.25 19.39
C LEU A 462 -0.17 -2.30 20.51
N GLY A 463 0.26 -2.88 21.63
CA GLY A 463 0.83 -2.16 22.77
C GLY A 463 2.36 -2.10 22.68
N ASP A 464 2.89 -1.07 23.33
CA ASP A 464 4.29 -0.64 23.37
C ASP A 464 5.31 -1.79 23.54
N ALA A 465 6.24 -1.93 22.58
CA ALA A 465 7.43 -2.75 22.74
C ALA A 465 8.53 -1.89 23.38
N GLY A 466 8.41 -1.68 24.69
CA GLY A 466 9.45 -1.06 25.51
C GLY A 466 10.33 -2.10 26.17
N ALA A 467 11.59 -2.21 25.72
CA ALA A 467 12.79 -2.45 26.53
C ALA A 467 14.05 -2.27 25.66
#